data_AF-A0AAU6RJI8-F1
#
_entry.id   AF-A0AAU6RJI8-F1
#
_cell.length_a   1.000
_cell.length_b   1.000
_cell.length_c   1.000
_cell.angle_alpha   90.00
_cell.angle_beta   90.00
_cell.angle_gamma   90.00
#
_symmetry.space_group_name_H-M   'P 1'
#
loop_
_entity.id
_entity.type
_entity.pdbx_description
1 polymer ?
#
loop_
_entity_poly.entity_id
_entity_poly.type
_entity_poly.pdbx_seq_one_letter_code
_entity_poly.pdbx_strand_id
1 'polypeptide(L)' 'MGVILLKTSYPDTSQEHAEYKIIQNECEKVRYINQARNEFYKRMHRSDDEQVIKLEFIYPDDVETYYYKA' A
#
# COMPACT_ATOMS: atom_id res chain seq x y z
N MET A 1 11.91 -16.17 -9.11
CA MET A 1 11.02 -15.09 -8.61
C MET A 1 11.41 -14.84 -7.17
N GLY A 2 11.87 -13.63 -6.85
CA GLY A 2 12.30 -13.26 -5.51
C GLY A 2 11.11 -12.97 -4.59
N VAL A 3 11.35 -13.01 -3.29
CA VAL A 3 10.36 -12.58 -2.28
C VAL A 3 10.24 -11.06 -2.37
N ILE A 4 9.00 -10.55 -2.45
CA ILE A 4 8.73 -9.11 -2.46
C ILE A 4 8.21 -8.73 -1.08
N LEU A 5 8.86 -7.79 -0.41
CA LEU A 5 8.36 -7.25 0.86
C LEU A 5 7.49 -6.03 0.57
N LEU A 6 6.22 -6.10 0.92
CA LEU A 6 5.30 -4.97 0.85
C LEU A 6 5.29 -4.23 2.20
N LYS A 7 5.49 -2.92 2.16
CA LYS A 7 5.22 -2.00 3.25
C LYS A 7 4.07 -1.07 2.87
N THR A 8 3.01 -1.08 3.66
CA THR A 8 1.83 -0.21 3.53
C THR A 8 1.88 0.85 4.62
N SER A 9 1.76 2.13 4.28
CA SER A 9 1.78 3.22 5.27
C SER A 9 0.76 4.31 4.96
N TYR A 10 0.32 5.00 6.00
CA TYR A 10 -0.63 6.11 5.95
C TYR A 10 0.07 7.39 6.44
N PRO A 11 0.75 8.13 5.55
CA PRO A 11 1.64 9.22 5.95
C PRO A 11 0.93 10.42 6.59
N ASP A 12 -0.38 10.61 6.39
CA ASP A 12 -1.12 11.75 6.95
C ASP A 12 -1.68 11.48 8.34
N THR A 13 -1.74 10.22 8.77
CA THR A 13 -2.12 9.91 10.15
C THR A 13 -0.93 10.19 11.05
N SER A 14 -1.12 11.01 12.08
CA SER A 14 -0.10 11.37 13.10
C SER A 14 0.47 10.18 13.90
N GLN A 15 0.04 8.96 13.60
CA GLN A 15 0.67 7.71 14.00
C GLN A 15 1.26 7.06 12.76
N GLU A 16 2.60 6.97 12.67
CA GLU A 16 3.29 6.16 11.65
C GLU A 16 2.96 4.68 11.85
N HIS A 17 1.79 4.25 11.36
CA HIS A 17 1.45 2.84 11.26
C HIS A 17 1.87 2.33 9.88
N ALA A 18 2.94 1.55 9.87
CA ALA A 18 3.37 0.78 8.73
C ALA A 18 3.03 -0.70 8.94
N GLU A 19 2.32 -1.29 7.98
CA GLU A 19 2.05 -2.72 7.93
C GLU A 19 2.98 -3.39 6.92
N TYR A 20 3.47 -4.58 7.25
CA TYR A 20 4.38 -5.34 6.40
C TYR A 20 3.76 -6.67 5.99
N LYS A 21 3.92 -7.04 4.72
CA LYS A 21 3.43 -8.30 4.17
C LYS A 21 4.43 -8.87 3.15
N ILE A 22 4.60 -10.19 3.15
CA ILE A 22 5.30 -10.88 2.06
C ILE A 22 4.36 -11.10 0.88
N ILE A 23 4.80 -10.73 -0.31
CA ILE A 23 4.13 -10.97 -1.59
C ILE A 23 4.97 -11.98 -2.37
N GLN A 24 4.36 -13.10 -2.75
CA GLN A 24 5.09 -14.23 -3.32
C GLN A 24 5.31 -14.14 -4.83
N ASN A 25 4.51 -13.32 -5.53
CA ASN A 25 4.56 -13.18 -6.98
C ASN A 25 3.82 -11.92 -7.47
N GLU A 26 4.04 -11.57 -8.74
CA GLU A 26 3.41 -10.41 -9.40
C GLU A 26 1.88 -10.49 -9.46
N CYS A 27 1.30 -11.69 -9.56
CA CYS A 27 -0.17 -11.83 -9.55
C CYS A 27 -0.76 -11.44 -8.19
N GLU A 28 -0.12 -11.85 -7.10
CA GLU A 28 -0.50 -11.44 -5.74
C GLU A 28 -0.30 -9.93 -5.54
N LYS A 29 0.79 -9.35 -6.07
CA LYS A 29 1.02 -7.90 -6.06
C LYS A 29 -0.13 -7.14 -6.71
N VAL A 30 -0.50 -7.50 -7.95
CA VAL A 30 -1.61 -6.84 -8.67
C VAL A 30 -2.93 -6.96 -7.92
N ARG A 31 -3.21 -8.15 -7.35
CA ARG A 31 -4.41 -8.35 -6.52
C ARG A 31 -4.40 -7.45 -5.29
N TYR A 32 -3.27 -7.34 -4.60
CA TYR A 32 -3.16 -6.51 -3.41
C TYR A 32 -3.31 -5.03 -3.74
N ILE A 33 -2.67 -4.53 -4.81
CA ILE A 33 -2.81 -3.14 -5.26
C ILE A 33 -4.30 -2.79 -5.47
N ASN A 34 -5.03 -3.65 -6.19
CA ASN A 34 -6.46 -3.44 -6.43
C ASN A 34 -7.28 -3.48 -5.14
N GLN A 35 -6.97 -4.40 -4.22
CA GLN A 35 -7.66 -4.49 -2.94
C GLN A 35 -7.40 -3.27 -2.05
N ALA A 36 -6.14 -2.89 -1.88
CA ALA A 36 -5.73 -1.73 -1.09
C ALA A 36 -6.37 -0.45 -1.62
N ARG A 37 -6.38 -0.27 -2.95
CA ARG A 37 -7.05 0.86 -3.60
C ARG A 37 -8.56 0.89 -3.31
N ASN A 38 -9.25 -0.25 -3.43
CA ASN A 38 -10.68 -0.34 -3.15
C ASN A 38 -11.01 -0.07 -1.67
N GLU A 39 -10.23 -0.63 -0.75
CA GLU A 39 -10.41 -0.38 0.68
C GLU A 39 -10.13 1.09 1.05
N PHE A 40 -9.10 1.69 0.45
CA PHE A 40 -8.80 3.10 0.61
C PHE A 40 -9.96 4.01 0.15
N TYR A 41 -10.51 3.78 -1.05
CA TYR A 41 -11.67 4.54 -1.53
C TYR A 41 -12.90 4.37 -0.61
N LYS A 42 -13.15 3.16 -0.09
CA LYS A 42 -14.24 2.93 0.87
C LYS A 42 -14.03 3.69 2.19
N ARG A 43 -12.79 3.81 2.68
CA ARG A 43 -12.47 4.55 3.90
C ARG A 43 -12.63 6.05 3.69
N MET A 44 -12.20 6.57 2.55
CA MET A 44 -12.38 7.99 2.18
C MET A 44 -13.86 8.38 2.16
N HIS A 45 -14.75 7.55 1.60
CA HIS A 45 -16.20 7.84 1.64
C HIS A 45 -16.81 7.90 3.06
N ARG A 46 -16.07 7.53 4.11
CA ARG A 46 -16.53 7.53 5.50
C ARG A 46 -15.93 8.66 6.34
N SER A 47 -14.98 9.43 5.82
CA SER A 47 -14.26 10.49 6.55
C SER A 47 -13.96 11.64 5.58
N ASP A 48 -14.26 12.87 6.00
CA ASP A 48 -13.96 14.09 5.21
C ASP A 48 -12.47 14.50 5.28
N ASP A 49 -11.62 13.68 5.90
CA ASP A 49 -10.19 13.95 6.01
C ASP A 49 -9.47 13.52 4.74
N GLU A 50 -8.51 14.34 4.31
CA GLU A 50 -7.58 14.01 3.22
C GLU A 50 -6.75 12.79 3.64
N GLN A 51 -6.82 11.71 2.87
CA GLN A 51 -6.11 10.47 3.18
C GLN A 51 -5.10 10.16 2.08
N VAL A 52 -3.92 9.70 2.46
CA VAL A 52 -2.94 9.11 1.57
C VAL A 52 -2.64 7.69 2.03
N ILE A 53 -2.56 6.78 1.06
CA ILE A 53 -1.98 5.46 1.25
C ILE A 53 -0.76 5.31 0.35
N LYS A 54 0.33 4.84 0.95
CA LYS A 54 1.60 4.56 0.28
C LYS A 54 1.89 3.07 0.35
N LEU A 55 2.10 2.44 -0.82
CA LEU A 55 2.49 1.04 -0.96
C LEU A 55 3.91 0.96 -1.51
N GLU A 56 4.83 0.34 -0.77
CA GLU A 56 6.23 0.15 -1.18
C GLU A 56 6.49 -1.35 -1.37
N PHE A 57 6.73 -1.78 -2.61
CA PHE A 57 7.14 -3.14 -2.96
C PHE A 57 8.67 -3.18 -3.05
N ILE A 58 9.29 -3.76 -2.03
CA ILE A 58 10.74 -3.79 -1.83
C ILE A 58 11.26 -5.12 -2.41
N TYR A 59 12.08 -5.00 -3.43
CA TYR A 59 12.86 -6.07 -4.05
C TYR A 59 14.32 -5.97 -3.54
N PRO A 60 15.16 -7.00 -3.73
CA PRO A 60 16.57 -6.94 -3.31
C PRO A 60 17.36 -5.79 -3.93
N ASP A 61 17.05 -5.43 -5.18
CA ASP A 61 17.79 -4.46 -5.98
C ASP A 61 16.99 -3.19 -6.32
N ASP A 62 15.70 -3.14 -5.97
CA ASP A 62 14.79 -2.07 -6.38
C ASP A 62 13.64 -1.85 -5.39
N VAL A 63 13.02 -0.68 -5.42
CA VAL A 63 11.82 -0.36 -4.64
C VAL A 63 10.79 0.30 -5.55
N GLU A 64 9.67 -0.38 -5.74
CA GLU A 64 8.55 0.15 -6.52
C GLU A 64 7.50 0.75 -5.58
N THR A 65 7.17 2.03 -5.78
CA THR A 65 6.29 2.76 -4.86
C THR A 65 5.03 3.27 -5.57
N TYR A 66 3.88 3.04 -4.93
CA TYR A 66 2.58 3.57 -5.36
C TYR A 66 2.04 4.52 -4.30
N TYR A 67 1.59 5.70 -4.75
CA TYR A 67 0.93 6.69 -3.92
C TYR A 67 -0.50 6.92 -4.41
N TYR A 68 -1.47 6.78 -3.51
CA TYR A 68 -2.85 7.14 -3.78
C TYR A 68 -3.26 8.22 -2.80
N LYS A 69 -3.78 9.31 -3.34
CA LYS A 69 -4.28 10.47 -2.62
C LYS A 69 -5.74 10.67 -3.01
N ALA A 70 -6.61 10.88 -2.03
CA ALA A 70 -8.01 11.19 -2.24
C ALA A 70 -8.43 12.31 -1.29
#